data_AF-A0A800MCK1-F1
#
_entry.id   AF-A0A800MCK1-F1
#
_cell.length_a   1.000
_cell.length_b   1.000
_cell.length_c   1.000
_cell.angle_alpha   90.00
_cell.angle_beta   90.00
_cell.angle_gamma   90.00
#
_symmetry.space_group_name_H-M   'P 1'
#
loop_
_entity.id
_entity.type
_entity.pdbx_description
1 polymer ?
#
loop_
_entity_poly.entity_id
_entity_poly.type
_entity_poly.pdbx_seq_one_letter_code
_entity_poly.pdbx_strand_id
1 'polypeptide(L)'
;MAPSKLSNFIASAEVQADVEQAFTRHEFTLDFNDTKAGYLASIPTTSSVYFVAGERDGQVLSLYVGKATDLRRRIRDYHRAFQVHCPNDRKLAFFQSWLPTIEPGWELTLRSTSVHAPELSACEADWIHRLAPMVNATAPADDAARANVERASGEYFRSWFARRLAAGD
;
A
#
# COMPACT_ATOMS: atom_id res chain seq x y z
N MET A 1 -4.11 29.64 2.78
CA MET A 1 -4.27 28.24 2.36
C MET A 1 -5.29 27.57 3.26
N ALA A 2 -6.23 26.81 2.72
CA ALA A 2 -7.04 25.92 3.54
C ALA A 2 -6.13 24.86 4.19
N PRO A 3 -6.39 24.44 5.44
CA PRO A 3 -5.63 23.36 6.05
C PRO A 3 -5.75 22.08 5.19
N SER A 4 -4.64 21.37 5.02
CA SER A 4 -4.61 20.11 4.28
C SER A 4 -5.63 19.13 4.90
N LYS A 5 -6.38 18.43 4.04
CA LYS A 5 -7.31 17.39 4.49
C LYS A 5 -6.58 16.15 5.03
N LEU A 6 -5.27 16.10 4.83
CA LEU A 6 -4.39 15.00 5.19
C LEU A 6 -3.49 15.35 6.38
N SER A 7 -3.73 16.48 7.06
CA SER A 7 -2.86 17.00 8.13
C SER A 7 -2.55 15.99 9.22
N ASN A 8 -3.50 15.12 9.57
CA ASN A 8 -3.33 14.11 10.62
C ASN A 8 -2.41 12.96 10.21
N PHE A 9 -2.08 12.83 8.93
CA PHE A 9 -1.22 11.80 8.38
C PHE A 9 0.13 12.37 7.90
N ILE A 10 0.31 13.69 7.95
CA ILE A 10 1.61 14.30 7.68
C ILE A 10 2.51 14.03 8.89
N ALA A 11 3.63 13.36 8.64
CA ALA A 11 4.62 13.05 9.67
C ALA A 11 5.19 14.34 10.27
N SER A 12 5.31 14.38 11.60
CA SER A 12 6.03 15.44 12.30
C SER A 12 7.52 15.42 11.93
N ALA A 13 8.24 16.51 12.17
CA ALA A 13 9.68 16.58 11.90
C ALA A 13 10.47 15.49 12.65
N GLU A 14 10.08 15.17 13.88
CA GLU A 14 10.68 14.10 14.68
C GLU A 14 10.47 12.73 14.02
N VAL A 15 9.23 12.43 13.60
CA VAL A 15 8.90 11.18 12.92
C VAL A 15 9.61 11.08 11.57
N GLN A 16 9.76 12.18 10.83
CA GLN A 16 10.51 12.20 9.58
C GLN A 16 11.97 11.87 9.81
N ALA A 17 12.61 12.46 10.83
CA ALA A 17 13.99 12.16 11.19
C ALA A 17 14.19 10.68 11.58
N ASP A 18 13.27 10.12 12.36
CA ASP A 18 13.27 8.70 12.72
C ASP A 18 13.20 7.80 11.47
N VAL A 19 12.33 8.13 10.52
CA VAL A 19 12.19 7.39 9.27
C VAL A 19 13.45 7.49 8.41
N GLU A 20 14.04 8.67 8.30
CA GLU A 20 15.29 8.90 7.56
C GLU A 20 16.48 8.15 8.17
N GLN A 21 16.53 8.05 9.50
CA GLN A 21 17.55 7.28 10.19
C GLN A 21 17.36 5.77 10.03
N ALA A 22 16.12 5.29 10.06
CA ALA A 22 15.82 3.86 10.11
C ALA A 22 15.63 3.19 8.73
N PHE A 23 15.20 3.95 7.72
CA PHE A 23 14.89 3.42 6.40
C PHE A 23 15.79 3.99 5.31
N THR A 24 16.16 3.13 4.37
CA THR A 24 16.73 3.55 3.09
C THR A 24 15.61 3.99 2.15
N ARG A 25 15.66 5.25 1.68
CA ARG A 25 14.81 5.75 0.59
C ARG A 25 15.29 5.20 -0.75
N HIS A 26 14.35 4.75 -1.57
CA HIS A 26 14.63 4.33 -2.94
C HIS A 26 14.40 5.49 -3.91
N GLU A 27 15.36 5.73 -4.79
CA GLU A 27 15.37 6.87 -5.73
C GLU A 27 14.51 6.60 -6.97
N PHE A 28 13.22 6.36 -6.75
CA PHE A 28 12.19 6.29 -7.80
C PHE A 28 10.82 6.66 -7.22
N THR A 29 9.93 7.11 -8.10
CA THR A 29 8.52 7.31 -7.78
C THR A 29 7.75 6.02 -8.05
N LEU A 30 6.94 5.59 -7.09
CA LEU A 30 6.06 4.45 -7.22
C LEU A 30 4.87 4.78 -8.12
N ASP A 31 4.61 3.92 -9.09
CA ASP A 31 3.39 3.93 -9.88
C ASP A 31 2.78 2.53 -9.93
N PHE A 32 1.90 2.24 -8.99
CA PHE A 32 1.21 0.95 -8.90
C PHE A 32 0.18 0.75 -10.03
N ASN A 33 -0.13 1.78 -10.82
CA ASN A 33 -0.95 1.65 -12.02
C ASN A 33 -0.12 1.24 -13.25
N ASP A 34 1.20 1.47 -13.25
CA ASP A 34 2.10 1.01 -14.32
C ASP A 34 2.58 -0.44 -14.08
N THR A 35 1.92 -1.38 -14.76
CA THR A 35 2.28 -2.81 -14.70
C THR A 35 3.67 -3.17 -15.28
N LYS A 36 4.35 -2.22 -15.94
CA LYS A 36 5.68 -2.42 -16.58
C LYS A 36 6.79 -1.63 -15.90
N ALA A 37 6.57 -1.15 -14.67
CA ALA A 37 7.49 -0.30 -13.94
C ALA A 37 8.95 -0.79 -13.97
N GLY A 38 9.81 -0.04 -14.65
CA GLY A 38 11.24 -0.36 -14.81
C GLY A 38 12.03 -0.35 -13.51
N TYR A 39 11.55 0.38 -12.49
CA TYR A 39 12.20 0.45 -11.18
C TYR A 39 12.12 -0.85 -10.37
N LEU A 40 11.28 -1.83 -10.76
CA LEU A 40 11.18 -3.09 -10.03
C LEU A 40 12.51 -3.84 -9.94
N ALA A 41 13.41 -3.63 -10.91
CA ALA A 41 14.74 -4.23 -10.91
C ALA A 41 15.69 -3.62 -9.85
N SER A 42 15.51 -2.36 -9.46
CA SER A 42 16.36 -1.70 -8.45
C SER A 42 15.94 -2.01 -7.02
N ILE A 43 14.75 -2.59 -6.82
CA ILE A 43 14.26 -2.99 -5.49
C ILE A 43 15.07 -4.19 -4.99
N PRO A 44 15.59 -4.20 -3.75
CA PRO A 44 16.35 -5.31 -3.22
C PRO A 44 15.49 -6.55 -2.94
N THR A 45 16.11 -7.72 -3.05
CA THR A 45 15.52 -9.01 -2.67
C THR A 45 15.89 -9.34 -1.23
N THR A 46 15.33 -8.59 -0.29
CA THR A 46 15.62 -8.73 1.14
C THR A 46 14.33 -8.93 1.94
N SER A 47 14.50 -9.57 3.10
CA SER A 47 13.51 -9.53 4.17
C SER A 47 13.51 -8.13 4.77
N SER A 48 12.38 -7.43 4.68
CA SER A 48 12.30 -6.00 4.99
C SER A 48 10.93 -5.60 5.53
N VAL A 49 10.95 -4.59 6.40
CA VAL A 49 9.80 -3.70 6.59
C VAL A 49 9.94 -2.56 5.58
N TYR A 50 8.85 -2.21 4.92
CA TYR A 50 8.79 -1.14 3.94
C TYR A 50 7.70 -0.14 4.29
N PHE A 51 7.99 1.12 3.95
CA PHE A 51 7.12 2.26 4.16
C PHE A 51 6.90 2.95 2.82
N VAL A 52 5.63 3.00 2.40
CA VAL A 52 5.17 3.81 1.28
C VAL A 52 4.75 5.16 1.86
N ALA A 53 5.34 6.22 1.36
CA ALA A 53 5.04 7.59 1.75
C ALA A 53 4.52 8.39 0.55
N GLY A 54 3.78 9.46 0.83
CA GLY A 54 3.59 10.56 -0.12
C GLY A 54 4.61 11.65 0.16
N GLU A 55 5.24 12.21 -0.86
CA GLU A 55 6.14 13.36 -0.76
C GLU A 55 5.60 14.54 -1.54
N ARG A 56 5.62 15.73 -0.92
CA ARG A 56 5.29 17.01 -1.55
C ARG A 56 5.87 18.16 -0.74
N ASP A 57 6.61 19.07 -1.38
CA ASP A 57 7.14 20.30 -0.75
C ASP A 57 7.89 20.06 0.58
N GLY A 58 8.67 18.97 0.65
CA GLY A 58 9.41 18.56 1.86
C GLY A 58 8.54 17.95 2.97
N GLN A 59 7.24 17.76 2.73
CA GLN A 59 6.36 17.04 3.65
C GLN A 59 6.34 15.55 3.32
N VAL A 60 6.24 14.73 4.36
CA VAL A 60 6.07 13.28 4.26
C VAL A 60 4.69 12.89 4.79
N LEU A 61 3.90 12.25 3.94
CA LEU A 61 2.58 11.71 4.25
C LEU A 61 2.70 10.21 4.55
N SER A 62 2.29 9.79 5.76
CA SER A 62 2.32 8.40 6.22
C SER A 62 1.20 7.58 5.60
N LEU A 63 1.51 6.83 4.52
CA LEU A 63 0.49 6.10 3.77
C LEU A 63 0.37 4.65 4.17
N TYR A 64 1.45 3.87 4.09
CA TYR A 64 1.37 2.44 4.32
C TYR A 64 2.69 1.85 4.81
N VAL A 65 2.61 0.99 5.82
CA VAL A 65 3.71 0.15 6.29
C VAL A 65 3.35 -1.30 6.04
N GLY A 66 4.29 -2.07 5.51
CA GLY A 66 4.14 -3.51 5.38
C GLY A 66 5.45 -4.25 5.60
N LYS A 67 5.37 -5.56 5.69
CA LYS A 67 6.53 -6.46 5.73
C LYS A 67 6.57 -7.42 4.54
N ALA A 68 7.76 -7.87 4.21
CA ALA A 68 7.98 -8.91 3.21
C ALA A 68 9.26 -9.70 3.54
N THR A 69 9.25 -11.01 3.28
CA THR A 69 10.49 -11.81 3.26
C THR A 69 11.28 -11.60 1.95
N ASP A 70 10.61 -11.10 0.91
CA ASP A 70 11.18 -10.66 -0.36
C ASP A 70 10.48 -9.36 -0.80
N LEU A 71 11.15 -8.24 -0.56
CA LEU A 71 10.62 -6.91 -0.87
C LEU A 71 10.31 -6.73 -2.35
N ARG A 72 11.24 -7.10 -3.25
CA ARG A 72 11.02 -6.99 -4.70
C ARG A 72 9.79 -7.76 -5.14
N ARG A 73 9.61 -8.99 -4.66
CA ARG A 73 8.41 -9.77 -4.95
C ARG A 73 7.16 -9.05 -4.42
N ARG A 74 7.17 -8.58 -3.18
CA ARG A 74 6.00 -7.93 -2.59
C ARG A 74 5.61 -6.65 -3.33
N ILE A 75 6.58 -5.81 -3.72
CA ILE A 75 6.28 -4.61 -4.50
C ILE A 75 5.71 -4.98 -5.87
N ARG A 76 6.31 -5.94 -6.57
CA ARG A 76 5.78 -6.47 -7.84
C ARG A 76 4.36 -7.04 -7.70
N ASP A 77 3.99 -7.62 -6.56
CA ASP A 77 2.64 -8.11 -6.34
C ASP A 77 1.60 -6.97 -6.40
N TYR A 78 1.96 -5.75 -5.96
CA TYR A 78 1.10 -4.57 -6.09
C TYR A 78 0.87 -4.09 -7.53
N HIS A 79 1.73 -4.51 -8.48
CA HIS A 79 1.58 -4.19 -9.91
C HIS A 79 0.73 -5.21 -10.66
N ARG A 80 0.23 -6.25 -9.99
CA ARG A 80 -0.60 -7.27 -10.65
C ARG A 80 -1.98 -6.72 -11.01
N ALA A 81 -2.59 -7.34 -12.01
CA ALA A 81 -4.01 -7.13 -12.30
C ALA A 81 -4.87 -7.46 -11.07
N PHE A 82 -6.05 -6.87 -10.98
CA PHE A 82 -6.97 -7.14 -9.88
C PHE A 82 -7.29 -8.63 -9.79
N GLN A 83 -7.16 -9.18 -8.59
CA GLN A 83 -7.52 -10.54 -8.26
C GLN A 83 -8.58 -10.51 -7.17
N VAL A 84 -9.78 -11.02 -7.46
CA VAL A 84 -10.90 -11.05 -6.51
C VAL A 84 -10.52 -11.76 -5.20
N HIS A 85 -9.64 -12.76 -5.26
CA HIS A 85 -9.17 -13.53 -4.11
C HIS A 85 -8.01 -12.87 -3.35
N CYS A 86 -7.36 -11.85 -3.93
CA CYS A 86 -6.24 -11.10 -3.33
C CYS A 86 -6.45 -9.58 -3.46
N PRO A 87 -7.56 -9.02 -2.98
CA PRO A 87 -7.88 -7.59 -3.17
C PRO A 87 -6.87 -6.66 -2.48
N ASN A 88 -6.21 -7.15 -1.43
CA ASN A 88 -5.18 -6.41 -0.69
C ASN A 88 -4.00 -6.00 -1.58
N ASP A 89 -3.69 -6.77 -2.62
CA ASP A 89 -2.61 -6.46 -3.55
C ASP A 89 -2.95 -5.30 -4.50
N ARG A 90 -4.21 -4.82 -4.53
CA ARG A 90 -4.56 -3.59 -5.27
C ARG A 90 -4.87 -2.39 -4.39
N LYS A 91 -4.82 -2.54 -3.06
CA LYS A 91 -5.18 -1.46 -2.13
C LYS A 91 -4.36 -0.18 -2.39
N LEU A 92 -3.07 -0.31 -2.64
CA LEU A 92 -2.19 0.83 -2.92
C LEU A 92 -2.46 1.48 -4.29
N ALA A 93 -2.77 0.70 -5.33
CA ALA A 93 -3.15 1.23 -6.64
C ALA A 93 -4.48 2.02 -6.58
N PHE A 94 -5.47 1.51 -5.84
CA PHE A 94 -6.72 2.24 -5.59
C PHE A 94 -6.47 3.53 -4.81
N PHE A 95 -5.65 3.46 -3.77
CA PHE A 95 -5.28 4.64 -2.99
C PHE A 95 -4.55 5.69 -3.83
N GLN A 96 -3.56 5.28 -4.63
CA GLN A 96 -2.81 6.15 -5.53
C GLN A 96 -3.72 6.88 -6.52
N SER A 97 -4.74 6.18 -7.05
CA SER A 97 -5.71 6.77 -7.97
C SER A 97 -6.69 7.72 -7.28
N TRP A 98 -6.97 7.48 -6.00
CA TRP A 98 -7.87 8.30 -5.19
C TRP A 98 -7.21 9.56 -4.61
N LEU A 99 -5.95 9.48 -4.18
CA LEU A 99 -5.24 10.57 -3.48
C LEU A 99 -5.33 11.93 -4.19
N PRO A 100 -5.14 12.04 -5.53
CA PRO A 100 -5.25 13.32 -6.24
C PRO A 100 -6.65 13.96 -6.18
N THR A 101 -7.71 13.16 -5.94
CA THR A 101 -9.09 13.66 -5.79
C THR A 101 -9.33 14.39 -4.47
N ILE A 102 -8.49 14.12 -3.47
CA ILE A 102 -8.52 14.79 -2.17
C ILE A 102 -7.55 15.96 -2.16
N GLU A 103 -6.31 15.68 -2.57
CA GLU A 103 -5.25 16.67 -2.60
C GLU A 103 -4.22 16.28 -3.67
N PRO A 104 -4.10 17.02 -4.78
CA PRO A 104 -3.13 16.70 -5.83
C PRO A 104 -1.69 17.07 -5.43
N GLY A 105 -0.73 16.55 -6.19
CA GLY A 105 0.70 16.91 -6.10
C GLY A 105 1.54 16.03 -5.17
N TRP A 106 0.97 14.97 -4.59
CA TRP A 106 1.75 13.98 -3.82
C TRP A 106 2.37 12.93 -4.74
N GLU A 107 3.66 12.69 -4.58
CA GLU A 107 4.38 11.60 -5.25
C GLU A 107 4.58 10.44 -4.29
N LEU A 108 4.31 9.21 -4.76
CA LEU A 108 4.51 8.04 -3.91
C LEU A 108 5.97 7.59 -3.95
N THR A 109 6.57 7.36 -2.78
CA THR A 109 7.95 6.89 -2.67
C THR A 109 8.04 5.65 -1.80
N LEU A 110 9.07 4.84 -2.03
CA LEU A 110 9.37 3.65 -1.25
C LEU A 110 10.54 3.90 -0.32
N ARG A 111 10.40 3.49 0.93
CA ARG A 111 11.49 3.36 1.88
C ARG A 111 11.50 1.94 2.43
N SER A 112 12.67 1.37 2.71
CA SER A 112 12.76 0.03 3.32
C SER A 112 13.91 -0.09 4.31
N THR A 113 13.73 -0.94 5.30
CA THR A 113 14.81 -1.36 6.21
C THR A 113 14.88 -2.88 6.24
N SER A 114 16.09 -3.44 6.20
CA SER A 114 16.29 -4.89 6.25
C SER A 114 16.08 -5.39 7.67
N VAL A 115 15.31 -6.45 7.82
CA VAL A 115 14.92 -7.02 9.12
C VAL A 115 14.99 -8.53 9.03
N HIS A 116 15.53 -9.18 10.07
CA HIS A 116 15.55 -10.63 10.13
C HIS A 116 14.11 -11.18 10.15
N ALA A 117 13.87 -12.25 9.38
CA ALA A 117 12.52 -12.79 9.16
C ALA A 117 11.69 -13.03 10.45
N PRO A 118 12.26 -13.53 11.56
CA PRO A 118 11.52 -13.71 12.82
C PRO A 118 11.03 -12.40 13.44
N GLU A 119 11.71 -11.28 13.18
CA GLU A 119 11.45 -9.98 13.79
C GLU A 119 10.51 -9.11 12.96
N LEU A 120 10.22 -9.51 11.71
CA LEU A 120 9.41 -8.72 10.76
C LEU A 120 8.07 -8.27 11.35
N SER A 121 7.35 -9.17 12.03
CA SER A 121 6.03 -8.86 12.58
C SER A 121 6.09 -7.85 13.71
N ALA A 122 7.08 -7.96 14.60
CA ALA A 122 7.26 -7.03 15.69
C ALA A 122 7.69 -5.65 15.19
N CYS A 123 8.65 -5.62 14.25
CA CYS A 123 9.13 -4.39 13.65
C CYS A 123 8.04 -3.66 12.84
N GLU A 124 7.25 -4.39 12.04
CA GLU A 124 6.11 -3.83 11.30
C GLU A 124 5.08 -3.21 12.26
N ALA A 125 4.73 -3.92 13.33
CA ALA A 125 3.76 -3.43 14.31
C ALA A 125 4.22 -2.14 15.01
N ASP A 126 5.51 -2.05 15.37
CA ASP A 126 6.10 -0.85 15.96
C ASP A 126 6.00 0.35 15.00
N TRP A 127 6.38 0.17 13.73
CA TRP A 127 6.28 1.24 12.73
C TRP A 127 4.84 1.63 12.41
N ILE A 128 3.89 0.68 12.35
CA ILE A 128 2.47 1.00 12.20
C ILE A 128 1.98 1.84 13.37
N HIS A 129 2.38 1.50 14.60
CA HIS A 129 1.98 2.25 15.80
C HIS A 129 2.54 3.68 15.79
N ARG A 130 3.83 3.84 15.48
CA ARG A 130 4.50 5.15 15.44
C ARG A 130 4.00 6.05 14.33
N LEU A 131 3.80 5.51 13.12
CA LEU A 131 3.47 6.30 11.94
C LEU A 131 1.97 6.52 11.75
N ALA A 132 1.13 5.72 12.42
CA ALA A 132 -0.32 5.66 12.22
C ALA A 132 -0.77 5.78 10.74
N PRO A 133 -0.21 4.96 9.83
CA PRO A 133 -0.35 5.17 8.39
C PRO A 133 -1.80 5.01 7.93
N MET A 134 -2.25 5.91 7.05
CA MET A 134 -3.65 6.03 6.63
C MET A 134 -4.23 4.73 6.07
N VAL A 135 -3.45 4.01 5.26
CA VAL A 135 -3.89 2.80 4.57
C VAL A 135 -3.83 1.57 5.48
N ASN A 136 -3.04 1.56 6.55
CA ASN A 136 -3.05 0.44 7.50
C ASN A 136 -4.25 0.45 8.44
N ALA A 137 -4.92 1.59 8.57
CA ALA A 137 -6.08 1.72 9.44
C ALA A 137 -7.15 0.66 9.12
N THR A 138 -7.65 0.02 10.16
CA THR A 138 -8.68 -1.04 10.11
C THR A 138 -10.10 -0.48 10.25
N ALA A 139 -10.27 0.84 10.13
CA ALA A 139 -11.59 1.45 10.23
C ALA A 139 -12.55 0.75 9.25
N PRO A 140 -13.67 0.20 9.74
CA PRO A 140 -14.59 -0.52 8.88
C PRO A 140 -15.17 0.46 7.86
N ALA A 141 -15.28 0.01 6.62
CA ALA A 141 -16.12 0.69 5.65
C ALA A 141 -17.57 0.73 6.17
N ASP A 142 -18.36 1.70 5.71
CA ASP A 142 -19.77 1.75 6.08
C ASP A 142 -20.55 0.51 5.62
N ASP A 143 -21.70 0.26 6.25
CA ASP A 143 -22.51 -0.94 5.99
C ASP A 143 -22.97 -1.04 4.53
N ALA A 144 -23.20 0.08 3.86
CA ALA A 144 -23.61 0.11 2.47
C ALA A 144 -22.47 -0.32 1.53
N ALA A 145 -21.24 0.15 1.77
CA ALA A 145 -20.05 -0.27 1.06
C ALA A 145 -19.78 -1.77 1.26
N ARG A 146 -19.92 -2.27 2.49
CA ARG A 146 -19.79 -3.71 2.79
C ARG A 146 -20.82 -4.53 2.03
N ALA A 147 -22.09 -4.14 2.06
CA ALA A 147 -23.17 -4.82 1.34
C ALA A 147 -22.93 -4.82 -0.19
N ASN A 148 -22.40 -3.73 -0.73
CA ASN A 148 -22.06 -3.64 -2.15
C ASN A 148 -20.92 -4.59 -2.54
N VAL A 149 -19.85 -4.67 -1.73
CA VAL A 149 -18.74 -5.60 -1.96
C VAL A 149 -19.23 -7.05 -1.88
N GLU A 150 -20.06 -7.38 -0.89
CA GLU A 150 -20.65 -8.71 -0.74
C GLU A 150 -21.49 -9.10 -1.95
N ARG A 151 -22.40 -8.20 -2.38
CA ARG A 151 -23.24 -8.42 -3.56
C ARG A 151 -22.43 -8.64 -4.83
N ALA A 152 -21.46 -7.77 -5.11
CA ALA A 152 -20.61 -7.87 -6.30
C ALA A 152 -19.76 -9.15 -6.28
N SER A 153 -19.24 -9.54 -5.12
CA SER A 153 -18.50 -10.80 -4.94
C SER A 153 -19.41 -12.00 -5.21
N GLY A 154 -20.64 -11.98 -4.69
CA GLY A 154 -21.63 -13.03 -4.95
C GLY A 154 -21.99 -13.15 -6.44
N GLU A 155 -22.13 -12.04 -7.15
CA GLU A 155 -22.35 -12.02 -8.61
C GLU A 155 -21.17 -12.65 -9.36
N TYR A 156 -19.93 -12.29 -9.00
CA TYR A 156 -18.72 -12.88 -9.58
C TYR A 156 -18.67 -14.39 -9.39
N PHE A 157 -18.87 -14.89 -8.16
CA PHE A 157 -18.79 -16.32 -7.88
C PHE A 157 -19.92 -17.11 -8.55
N ARG A 158 -21.15 -16.59 -8.58
CA ARG A 158 -22.26 -17.22 -9.32
C ARG A 158 -21.94 -17.36 -10.81
N SER A 159 -21.38 -16.32 -11.43
CA SER A 159 -20.93 -16.37 -12.83
C SER A 159 -19.83 -17.43 -13.04
N TRP A 160 -18.87 -17.48 -12.13
CA TRP A 160 -17.80 -18.49 -12.16
C TRP A 160 -18.34 -19.93 -12.01
N PHE A 161 -19.26 -20.18 -11.08
CA PHE A 161 -19.91 -21.48 -10.91
C PHE A 161 -20.68 -21.91 -12.16
N ALA A 162 -21.48 -21.01 -12.73
CA ALA A 162 -22.24 -21.29 -13.95
C ALA A 162 -21.32 -21.67 -15.12
N ARG A 163 -20.16 -21.01 -15.26
CA ARG A 163 -19.16 -21.36 -16.26
C ARG A 163 -18.55 -22.74 -16.05
N ARG A 164 -18.24 -23.12 -14.81
CA ARG A 164 -17.73 -24.48 -14.51
C ARG A 164 -18.76 -25.55 -14.86
N LEU A 165 -20.01 -25.35 -14.45
CA LEU A 165 -21.11 -26.27 -14.77
C LEU A 165 -21.31 -26.44 -16.29
N ALA A 166 -21.20 -25.36 -17.06
CA ALA A 166 -21.31 -25.41 -18.52
C ALA A 166 -20.11 -26.07 -19.22
N ALA A 167 -18.93 -26.08 -18.59
CA ALA A 167 -17.71 -26.65 -19.16
C ALA A 167 -17.58 -28.18 -18.94
N GLY A 168 -18.40 -28.77 -18.06
CA GLY A 168 -18.37 -30.21 -17.77
C GLY A 168 -17.25 -30.65 -16.81
N ASP A 169 -16.63 -29.71 -16.08
CA ASP A 169 -15.61 -29.94 -15.04
C ASP A 169 -16.20 -30.09 -13.63
#